data_AF-A0A1A8B8C8-F1
#
_entry.id   AF-A0A1A8B8C8-F1
#
_cell.length_a   1.000
_cell.length_b   1.000
_cell.length_c   1.000
_cell.angle_alpha   90.00
_cell.angle_beta   90.00
_cell.angle_gamma   90.00
#
_symmetry.space_group_name_H-M   'P 1'
#
loop_
_entity.id
_entity.type
_entity.pdbx_description
1 polymer ?
#
loop_
_entity_poly.entity_id
_entity_poly.type
_entity_poly.pdbx_seq_one_letter_code
_entity_poly.pdbx_strand_id
1 'polypeptide(L)'
;MALDWIRSTYLYIRALKNPTHYGQSVTRRSPSSNCGQLLMDPPLHFSSGFSADLDRCGIEAKLQELCLKNLNALSAIDLIRMDEDINIKPTEAGRLMARFCIAFDTMEQFSKVVGTESLFDLVSLVSKSREFSDIQLRVNEKRALNTLNRDKNRRTIRFPLEGKIKTSEMKVNCLIQAQMSSISIQDFGLTQDTAKIFRIGMRISKCLSEFLSHRSEAVFPALLNSLILAKCFRAKIWENSHFVSKQLEKIGQTLSTAMVNAGLTTFSQIEQTNPRELEL
;
A
#
# COMPACT_ATOMS: atom_id res chain seq x y z
N MET A 1 -2.96 -29.35 10.44
CA MET A 1 -2.36 -28.63 9.27
C MET A 1 -1.66 -27.33 9.64
N ALA A 2 -2.35 -26.24 10.03
CA ALA A 2 -1.69 -24.96 10.32
C ALA A 2 -0.73 -25.01 11.53
N LEU A 3 -1.14 -25.69 12.61
CA LEU A 3 -0.29 -25.90 13.78
C LEU A 3 0.93 -26.77 13.46
N ASP A 4 0.76 -27.81 12.63
CA ASP A 4 1.87 -28.67 12.19
C ASP A 4 2.90 -27.90 11.37
N TRP A 5 2.42 -26.99 10.51
CA TRP A 5 3.31 -26.06 9.84
C TRP A 5 4.05 -25.16 10.83
N ILE A 6 3.38 -24.56 11.82
CA ILE A 6 4.05 -23.76 12.86
C ILE A 6 5.13 -24.57 13.60
N ARG A 7 4.86 -25.84 13.94
CA ARG A 7 5.83 -26.73 14.61
C ARG A 7 7.13 -26.91 13.82
N SER A 8 7.08 -26.77 12.49
CA SER A 8 8.27 -26.83 11.62
C SER A 8 9.08 -25.52 11.56
N THR A 9 8.56 -24.42 12.13
CA THR A 9 9.18 -23.10 12.01
C THR A 9 10.23 -22.80 13.08
N TYR A 10 11.12 -21.87 12.77
CA TYR A 10 12.05 -21.32 13.75
C TYR A 10 11.35 -20.66 14.95
N LEU A 11 10.15 -20.09 14.74
CA LEU A 11 9.34 -19.50 15.81
C LEU A 11 9.01 -20.55 16.89
N TYR A 12 8.57 -21.76 16.50
CA TYR A 12 8.25 -22.82 17.46
C TYR A 12 9.46 -23.22 18.30
N ILE A 13 10.61 -23.45 17.65
CA ILE A 13 11.87 -23.80 18.33
C ILE A 13 12.25 -22.71 19.35
N ARG A 14 12.07 -21.44 19.02
CA ARG A 14 12.42 -20.31 19.89
C ARG A 14 11.41 -20.07 21.00
N ALA A 15 10.12 -20.23 20.73
CA ALA A 15 9.07 -20.13 21.73
C ALA A 15 9.26 -21.18 22.83
N LEU A 16 9.68 -22.40 22.49
CA LEU A 16 10.01 -23.44 23.48
C LEU A 16 11.24 -23.10 24.33
N LYS A 17 12.28 -22.50 23.74
CA LYS A 17 13.53 -22.19 24.44
C LYS A 17 13.47 -20.92 25.29
N ASN A 18 12.63 -19.95 24.93
CA ASN A 18 12.47 -18.71 25.67
C ASN A 18 11.02 -18.19 25.59
N PRO A 19 10.07 -18.81 26.30
CA PRO A 19 8.65 -18.49 26.18
C PRO A 19 8.34 -17.03 26.56
N THR A 20 8.94 -16.54 27.64
CA THR A 20 8.69 -15.19 28.19
C THR A 20 8.91 -14.07 27.16
N HIS A 21 9.92 -14.21 26.29
CA HIS A 21 10.21 -13.25 25.24
C HIS A 21 9.08 -13.15 24.20
N TYR A 22 8.43 -14.27 23.86
CA TYR A 22 7.35 -14.32 22.89
C TYR A 22 5.97 -14.03 23.52
N GLY A 23 5.91 -13.97 24.86
CA GLY A 23 4.71 -13.72 25.65
C GLY A 23 4.40 -12.28 25.96
N GLN A 24 5.28 -11.33 25.63
CA GLN A 24 4.93 -9.93 25.80
C GLN A 24 4.01 -9.51 24.66
N SER A 25 2.76 -9.20 25.00
CA SER A 25 1.81 -8.70 24.02
C SER A 25 2.36 -7.44 23.36
N VAL A 26 2.47 -7.48 22.03
CA VAL A 26 2.60 -6.28 21.21
C VAL A 26 1.27 -5.55 21.32
N THR A 27 1.10 -4.78 22.39
CA THR A 27 0.11 -3.71 22.43
C THR A 27 0.46 -2.77 21.29
N ARG A 28 -0.36 -2.74 20.23
CA ARG A 28 -0.25 -1.75 19.15
C ARG A 28 -0.16 -0.38 19.81
N ARG A 29 1.03 0.24 19.80
CA ARG A 29 1.18 1.67 20.14
C ARG A 29 0.50 2.46 19.02
N SER A 30 -0.77 2.79 19.21
CA SER A 30 -1.38 3.94 18.53
C SER A 30 -0.64 5.20 18.95
N PRO A 31 -0.42 6.18 18.06
CA PRO A 31 0.19 7.44 18.45
C PRO A 31 -0.75 8.19 19.39
N SER A 32 -0.17 8.70 20.47
CA SER A 32 -0.77 9.44 21.57
C SER A 32 -1.75 10.54 21.14
N SER A 33 -2.99 10.46 21.64
CA SER A 33 -3.87 11.61 21.86
C SER A 33 -4.54 11.49 23.22
N ASN A 34 -4.25 12.44 24.11
CA ASN A 34 -4.86 12.61 25.43
C ASN A 34 -6.39 12.75 25.34
N CYS A 35 -7.13 12.03 26.19
CA CYS A 35 -8.35 12.53 26.86
C CYS A 35 -8.70 11.65 28.07
N GLY A 36 -9.32 12.26 29.08
CA GLY A 36 -9.38 11.82 30.48
C GLY A 36 -10.31 10.64 30.84
N GLN A 37 -10.07 10.13 32.05
CA GLN A 37 -10.95 9.38 33.01
C GLN A 37 -12.47 9.63 32.80
N LEU A 38 -13.43 8.72 32.98
CA LEU A 38 -13.71 7.56 33.87
C LEU A 38 -14.78 6.68 33.16
N LEU A 39 -14.87 5.35 33.34
CA LEU A 39 -15.57 4.66 34.42
C LEU A 39 -15.33 3.14 34.32
N MET A 40 -15.38 2.48 35.48
CA MET A 40 -15.07 1.08 35.75
C MET A 40 -15.99 0.08 35.05
N ASP A 41 -15.38 -0.89 34.38
CA ASP A 41 -15.87 -2.26 34.24
C ASP A 41 -14.77 -3.22 34.76
N PRO A 42 -15.12 -4.35 35.42
CA PRO A 42 -14.16 -5.20 36.10
C PRO A 42 -13.20 -5.87 35.12
N PRO A 43 -11.87 -5.90 35.38
CA PRO A 43 -10.94 -6.54 34.46
C PRO A 43 -11.08 -8.06 34.59
N LEU A 44 -11.66 -8.69 33.58
CA LEU A 44 -11.28 -10.05 33.21
C LEU A 44 -9.77 -10.00 32.93
N HIS A 45 -8.96 -10.46 33.87
CA HIS A 45 -7.51 -10.55 33.74
C HIS A 45 -7.16 -11.49 32.57
N PHE A 46 -7.05 -10.93 31.38
CA PHE A 46 -6.61 -11.62 30.17
C PHE A 46 -5.09 -11.75 30.22
N SER A 47 -4.59 -12.83 30.83
CA SER A 47 -3.17 -13.21 30.73
C SER A 47 -2.89 -13.71 29.31
N SER A 48 -2.59 -12.75 28.42
CA SER A 48 -2.42 -12.94 26.97
C SER A 48 -0.97 -13.15 26.55
N GLY A 49 -0.11 -13.53 27.49
CA GLY A 49 1.30 -13.79 27.26
C GLY A 49 1.70 -15.22 27.50
N PHE A 50 2.75 -15.69 26.83
CA PHE A 50 3.50 -16.85 27.26
C PHE A 50 4.14 -16.54 28.63
N SER A 51 3.52 -16.96 29.74
CA SER A 51 4.10 -16.81 31.07
C SER A 51 5.33 -17.70 31.24
N ALA A 52 6.20 -17.37 32.21
CA ALA A 52 7.44 -18.11 32.47
C ALA A 52 7.20 -19.59 32.83
N ASP A 53 6.01 -19.91 33.34
CA ASP A 53 5.64 -21.23 33.83
C ASP A 53 4.86 -22.08 32.82
N LEU A 54 4.73 -21.64 31.56
CA LEU A 54 4.10 -22.46 30.53
C LEU A 54 5.00 -23.62 30.16
N ASP A 55 4.48 -24.82 30.36
CA ASP A 55 5.04 -26.03 29.80
C ASP A 55 4.85 -26.08 28.26
N ARG A 56 5.39 -27.12 27.63
CA ARG A 56 5.25 -27.34 26.19
C ARG A 56 3.79 -27.34 25.74
N CYS A 57 2.89 -27.93 26.53
CA CYS A 57 1.46 -27.99 26.24
C CYS A 57 0.83 -26.59 26.24
N GLY A 58 1.17 -25.76 27.22
CA GLY A 58 0.73 -24.37 27.30
C GLY A 58 1.21 -23.52 26.12
N ILE A 59 2.46 -23.72 25.67
CA ILE A 59 2.99 -23.05 24.47
C ILE A 59 2.23 -23.49 23.21
N GLU A 60 1.98 -24.79 23.06
CA GLU A 60 1.20 -25.30 21.93
C GLU A 60 -0.23 -24.78 21.92
N ALA A 61 -0.89 -24.71 23.07
CA ALA A 61 -2.22 -24.13 23.20
C ALA A 61 -2.24 -22.65 22.77
N LYS A 62 -1.24 -21.85 23.15
CA LYS A 62 -1.11 -20.45 22.72
C LYS A 62 -0.84 -20.30 21.22
N LEU A 63 -0.03 -21.19 20.64
CA LEU A 63 0.19 -21.19 19.19
C LEU A 63 -1.06 -21.62 18.42
N GLN A 64 -1.83 -22.56 18.97
CA GLN A 64 -3.14 -22.95 18.42
C GLN A 64 -4.14 -21.80 18.50
N GLU A 65 -4.21 -21.08 19.61
CA GLU A 65 -5.02 -19.86 19.78
C GLU A 65 -4.64 -18.81 18.74
N LEU A 66 -3.33 -18.59 18.53
CA LEU A 66 -2.82 -17.67 17.50
C LEU A 66 -3.23 -18.12 16.09
N CYS A 67 -3.10 -19.40 15.75
CA CYS A 67 -3.57 -19.96 14.48
C CYS A 67 -5.04 -19.65 14.27
N LEU A 68 -5.89 -20.02 15.22
CA LEU A 68 -7.34 -19.86 15.12
C LEU A 68 -7.72 -18.38 14.96
N LYS A 69 -7.09 -17.49 15.74
CA LYS A 69 -7.28 -16.04 15.62
C LYS A 69 -6.95 -15.52 14.21
N ASN A 70 -5.82 -15.93 13.64
CA ASN A 70 -5.41 -15.48 12.30
C ASN A 70 -6.29 -16.09 11.20
N LEU A 71 -6.69 -17.37 11.33
CA LEU A 71 -7.63 -18.00 10.40
C LEU A 71 -8.99 -17.30 10.41
N ASN A 72 -9.52 -16.99 11.59
CA ASN A 72 -10.76 -16.22 11.71
C ASN A 72 -10.64 -14.82 11.09
N ALA A 73 -9.50 -14.14 11.29
CA ALA A 73 -9.25 -12.84 10.66
C ALA A 73 -9.19 -12.92 9.12
N LEU A 74 -8.54 -13.95 8.57
CA LEU A 74 -8.51 -14.20 7.12
C LEU A 74 -9.90 -14.53 6.57
N SER A 75 -10.68 -15.32 7.31
CA SER A 75 -12.05 -15.69 6.92
C SER A 75 -13.00 -14.50 6.97
N ALA A 76 -12.82 -13.59 7.94
CA ALA A 76 -13.70 -12.43 8.13
C ALA A 76 -13.72 -11.45 6.94
N ILE A 77 -12.66 -11.45 6.11
CA ILE A 77 -12.58 -10.65 4.89
C ILE A 77 -12.51 -11.50 3.62
N ASP A 78 -13.04 -12.74 3.69
CA ASP A 78 -13.16 -13.70 2.57
C ASP A 78 -11.83 -13.97 1.84
N LEU A 79 -10.71 -14.02 2.56
CA LEU A 79 -9.42 -14.48 2.00
C LEU A 79 -9.30 -16.01 2.02
N ILE A 80 -9.99 -16.66 2.95
CA ILE A 80 -10.13 -18.11 3.04
C ILE A 80 -11.59 -18.45 3.34
N ARG A 81 -11.98 -19.67 3.00
CA ARG A 81 -13.20 -20.30 3.49
C ARG A 81 -12.82 -21.43 4.44
N MET A 82 -13.54 -21.52 5.54
CA MET A 82 -13.38 -22.55 6.55
C MET A 82 -14.74 -23.22 6.74
N ASP A 83 -14.80 -24.55 6.58
CA ASP A 83 -16.02 -25.32 6.87
C ASP A 83 -16.10 -25.71 8.35
N GLU A 84 -17.18 -26.42 8.72
CA GLU A 84 -17.45 -26.88 10.10
C GLU A 84 -16.36 -27.81 10.66
N ASP A 85 -15.63 -28.51 9.78
CA ASP A 85 -14.54 -29.42 10.11
C ASP A 85 -13.15 -28.74 10.07
N ILE A 86 -13.10 -27.40 9.95
CA ILE A 86 -11.86 -26.61 9.87
C ILE A 86 -11.02 -26.96 8.62
N ASN A 87 -11.65 -27.43 7.55
CA ASN A 87 -10.98 -27.52 6.25
C ASN A 87 -10.89 -26.12 5.65
N ILE A 88 -9.65 -25.70 5.39
CA ILE A 88 -9.35 -24.37 4.89
C ILE A 88 -9.18 -24.43 3.37
N LYS A 89 -9.89 -23.58 2.64
CA LYS A 89 -9.73 -23.39 1.19
C LYS A 89 -9.43 -21.92 0.87
N PRO A 90 -8.43 -21.62 0.04
CA PRO A 90 -8.14 -20.24 -0.36
C PRO A 90 -9.22 -19.73 -1.30
N THR A 91 -9.62 -18.46 -1.11
CA THR A 91 -10.42 -17.73 -2.11
C THR A 91 -9.51 -17.15 -3.18
N GLU A 92 -10.10 -16.55 -4.22
CA GLU A 92 -9.29 -15.81 -5.21
C GLU A 92 -8.61 -14.59 -4.57
N ALA A 93 -9.28 -13.89 -3.67
CA ALA A 93 -8.69 -12.79 -2.92
C ALA A 93 -7.48 -13.23 -2.09
N GLY A 94 -7.55 -14.39 -1.41
CA GLY A 94 -6.42 -14.98 -0.71
C GLY A 94 -5.27 -15.38 -1.63
N ARG A 95 -5.58 -15.94 -2.81
CA ARG A 95 -4.57 -16.27 -3.84
C ARG A 95 -3.87 -15.01 -4.36
N LEU A 96 -4.61 -13.93 -4.59
CA LEU A 96 -4.06 -12.64 -5.01
C LEU A 96 -3.12 -12.07 -3.94
N MET A 97 -3.56 -12.06 -2.67
CA MET A 97 -2.74 -11.62 -1.54
C MET A 97 -1.39 -12.35 -1.51
N ALA A 98 -1.41 -13.69 -1.60
CA ALA A 98 -0.20 -14.51 -1.58
C ALA A 98 0.67 -14.29 -2.83
N ARG A 99 0.06 -14.28 -4.03
CA ARG A 99 0.77 -14.13 -5.31
C ARG A 99 1.48 -12.78 -5.45
N PHE A 100 0.85 -11.73 -4.97
CA PHE A 100 1.42 -10.38 -5.00
C PHE A 100 2.21 -10.06 -3.74
N CYS A 101 2.21 -10.90 -2.70
CA CYS A 101 2.81 -10.61 -1.40
C CYS A 101 2.28 -9.30 -0.78
N ILE A 102 0.96 -9.15 -0.72
CA ILE A 102 0.27 -8.01 -0.09
C ILE A 102 0.01 -8.32 1.37
N ALA A 103 0.18 -7.32 2.24
CA ALA A 103 -0.08 -7.44 3.66
C ALA A 103 -1.58 -7.58 3.96
N PHE A 104 -1.93 -8.32 5.01
CA PHE A 104 -3.32 -8.50 5.45
C PHE A 104 -4.04 -7.16 5.67
N ASP A 105 -3.41 -6.22 6.38
CA ASP A 105 -3.96 -4.89 6.64
C ASP A 105 -4.31 -4.13 5.33
N THR A 106 -3.54 -4.34 4.27
CA THR A 106 -3.79 -3.73 2.95
C THR A 106 -4.97 -4.42 2.25
N MET A 107 -5.09 -5.75 2.34
CA MET A 107 -6.26 -6.47 1.82
C MET A 107 -7.55 -6.08 2.55
N GLU A 108 -7.48 -5.82 3.86
CA GLU A 108 -8.61 -5.30 4.64
C GLU A 108 -9.04 -3.90 4.18
N GLN A 109 -8.12 -3.07 3.67
CA GLN A 109 -8.49 -1.82 3.02
C GLN A 109 -9.15 -2.05 1.66
N PHE A 110 -8.67 -3.02 0.88
CA PHE A 110 -9.27 -3.36 -0.42
C PHE A 110 -10.70 -3.88 -0.28
N SER A 111 -10.99 -4.67 0.76
CA SER A 111 -12.34 -5.19 1.02
C SER A 111 -13.36 -4.09 1.38
N LYS A 112 -12.90 -2.89 1.76
CA LYS A 112 -13.75 -1.73 2.08
C LYS A 112 -14.11 -0.87 0.86
N VAL A 113 -13.53 -1.15 -0.31
CA VAL A 113 -13.86 -0.46 -1.57
C VAL A 113 -15.32 -0.77 -1.91
N VAL A 114 -16.13 0.24 -2.24
CA VAL A 114 -17.58 0.10 -2.48
C VAL A 114 -17.93 -0.05 -3.97
N GLY A 115 -17.06 0.37 -4.88
CA GLY A 115 -17.22 0.22 -6.33
C GLY A 115 -17.36 1.52 -7.13
N THR A 116 -17.47 2.66 -6.45
CA THR A 116 -17.65 4.00 -7.03
C THR A 116 -16.42 4.89 -6.94
N GLU A 117 -15.32 4.35 -6.41
CA GLU A 117 -14.07 5.07 -6.14
C GLU A 117 -13.50 5.71 -7.40
N SER A 118 -13.23 7.01 -7.27
CA SER A 118 -12.50 7.78 -8.27
C SER A 118 -11.01 7.47 -8.24
N LEU A 119 -10.27 7.94 -9.25
CA LEU A 119 -8.81 7.84 -9.26
C LEU A 119 -8.17 8.52 -8.02
N PHE A 120 -8.77 9.61 -7.52
CA PHE A 120 -8.34 10.26 -6.28
C PHE A 120 -8.47 9.33 -5.07
N ASP A 121 -9.62 8.66 -4.94
CA ASP A 121 -9.90 7.75 -3.83
C ASP A 121 -8.94 6.57 -3.85
N LEU A 122 -8.66 6.01 -5.03
CA LEU A 122 -7.73 4.88 -5.17
C LEU A 122 -6.27 5.28 -4.90
N VAL A 123 -5.84 6.48 -5.28
CA VAL A 123 -4.52 7.00 -4.91
C VAL A 123 -4.42 7.17 -3.40
N SER A 124 -5.48 7.69 -2.76
CA SER A 124 -5.57 7.80 -1.31
C SER A 124 -5.50 6.44 -0.61
N LEU A 125 -6.25 5.46 -1.11
CA LEU A 125 -6.27 4.08 -0.64
C LEU A 125 -4.87 3.44 -0.71
N VAL A 126 -4.23 3.47 -1.89
CA VAL A 126 -2.88 2.90 -2.08
C VAL A 126 -1.85 3.60 -1.19
N SER A 127 -1.96 4.91 -0.99
CA SER A 127 -1.02 5.66 -0.14
C SER A 127 -1.04 5.24 1.33
N LYS A 128 -2.12 4.60 1.79
CA LYS A 128 -2.32 4.11 3.16
C LYS A 128 -1.96 2.63 3.33
N SER A 129 -1.45 1.98 2.28
CA SER A 129 -1.10 0.57 2.30
C SER A 129 0.07 0.28 3.26
N ARG A 130 -0.01 -0.85 3.97
CA ARG A 130 0.95 -1.25 5.02
C ARG A 130 2.37 -1.42 4.48
N GLU A 131 2.52 -1.73 3.21
CA GLU A 131 3.80 -1.87 2.52
C GLU A 131 4.63 -0.57 2.51
N PHE A 132 4.00 0.58 2.74
CA PHE A 132 4.67 1.87 2.86
C PHE A 132 5.02 2.25 4.31
N SER A 133 4.79 1.38 5.29
CA SER A 133 5.02 1.67 6.72
C SER A 133 6.46 2.04 7.08
N ASP A 134 7.45 1.59 6.30
CA ASP A 134 8.86 1.98 6.47
C ASP A 134 9.17 3.42 6.01
N ILE A 135 8.27 4.04 5.25
CA ILE A 135 8.48 5.39 4.71
C ILE A 135 8.13 6.39 5.80
N GLN A 136 9.12 7.13 6.27
CA GLN A 136 8.96 8.10 7.35
C GLN A 136 8.95 9.53 6.81
N LEU A 137 8.07 10.36 7.38
CA LEU A 137 8.08 11.81 7.16
C LEU A 137 9.14 12.47 8.04
N ARG A 138 10.19 13.00 7.42
CA ARG A 138 11.28 13.74 8.07
C ARG A 138 10.96 15.23 8.15
N VAL A 139 11.58 15.96 9.07
CA VAL A 139 11.29 17.40 9.29
C VAL A 139 11.80 18.26 8.12
N ASN A 140 13.00 17.97 7.63
CA ASN A 140 13.69 18.74 6.59
C ASN A 140 13.00 18.69 5.22
N GLU A 141 12.25 17.63 4.93
CA GLU A 141 11.53 17.45 3.64
C GLU A 141 10.13 18.10 3.63
N LYS A 142 9.58 18.50 4.79
CA LYS A 142 8.22 19.06 4.89
C LYS A 142 8.03 20.29 4.02
N ARG A 143 9.03 21.17 3.90
CA ARG A 143 8.93 22.37 3.07
C ARG A 143 8.75 22.00 1.60
N ALA A 144 9.63 21.14 1.08
CA ALA A 144 9.57 20.69 -0.31
C ALA A 144 8.25 19.97 -0.62
N LEU A 145 7.81 19.08 0.27
CA LEU A 145 6.52 18.38 0.14
C LEU A 145 5.33 19.36 0.10
N ASN A 146 5.31 20.38 0.95
CA ASN A 146 4.23 21.37 0.94
C ASN A 146 4.23 22.23 -0.34
N THR A 147 5.40 22.53 -0.91
CA THR A 147 5.51 23.19 -2.23
C THR A 147 4.97 22.30 -3.35
N LEU A 148 5.22 20.99 -3.31
CA LEU A 148 4.61 20.04 -4.27
C LEU A 148 3.08 19.98 -4.10
N ASN A 149 2.59 20.09 -2.86
CA ASN A 149 1.16 20.04 -2.55
C ASN A 149 0.40 21.28 -3.06
N ARG A 150 0.86 22.49 -2.70
CA ARG A 150 0.21 23.77 -3.04
C ARG A 150 1.26 24.88 -3.16
N ASP A 151 1.31 25.53 -4.31
CA ASP A 151 2.18 26.68 -4.59
C ASP A 151 1.49 27.58 -5.62
N LYS A 152 1.70 28.90 -5.54
CA LYS A 152 1.04 29.87 -6.43
C LYS A 152 1.75 30.01 -7.78
N ASN A 153 3.04 29.72 -7.83
CA ASN A 153 3.92 30.06 -8.95
C ASN A 153 4.48 28.81 -9.64
N ARG A 154 4.12 27.61 -9.17
CA ARG A 154 4.65 26.34 -9.65
C ARG A 154 3.53 25.35 -9.90
N ARG A 155 3.78 24.43 -10.83
CA ARG A 155 2.91 23.27 -11.04
C ARG A 155 2.93 22.39 -9.79
N THR A 156 1.74 22.04 -9.29
CA THR A 156 1.55 21.17 -8.12
C THR A 156 0.88 19.86 -8.48
N ILE A 157 0.75 18.98 -7.49
CA ILE A 157 0.04 17.70 -7.64
C ILE A 157 -1.42 17.90 -8.10
N ARG A 158 -1.96 16.90 -8.83
CA ARG A 158 -3.29 16.95 -9.47
C ARG A 158 -4.43 17.06 -8.45
N PHE A 159 -4.29 16.37 -7.32
CA PHE A 159 -5.25 16.33 -6.22
C PHE A 159 -4.57 16.85 -4.94
N PRO A 160 -4.61 18.18 -4.70
CA PRO A 160 -4.00 18.77 -3.52
C PRO A 160 -4.56 18.21 -2.21
N LEU A 161 -3.68 17.77 -1.33
CA LEU A 161 -4.03 17.33 0.01
C LEU A 161 -4.47 18.52 0.86
N GLU A 162 -5.35 18.27 1.81
CA GLU A 162 -5.83 19.28 2.74
C GLU A 162 -4.74 19.69 3.73
N GLY A 163 -4.55 21.01 3.88
CA GLY A 163 -3.59 21.58 4.80
C GLY A 163 -2.13 21.24 4.50
N LYS A 164 -1.31 21.20 5.56
CA LYS A 164 0.11 20.89 5.48
C LYS A 164 0.34 19.38 5.58
N ILE A 165 1.36 18.87 4.89
CA ILE A 165 1.78 17.46 4.98
C ILE A 165 2.34 17.16 6.38
N LYS A 166 1.66 16.25 7.09
CA LYS A 166 1.93 15.93 8.50
C LYS A 166 2.13 14.44 8.78
N THR A 167 1.71 13.54 7.88
CA THR A 167 1.81 12.09 8.06
C THR A 167 2.61 11.43 6.94
N SER A 168 3.12 10.21 7.19
CA SER A 168 3.79 9.41 6.16
C SER A 168 2.86 9.09 4.99
N GLU A 169 1.58 8.83 5.24
CA GLU A 169 0.58 8.57 4.19
C GLU A 169 0.41 9.78 3.26
N MET A 170 0.36 11.00 3.82
CA MET A 170 0.31 12.23 3.03
C MET A 170 1.58 12.42 2.20
N LYS A 171 2.75 12.07 2.73
CA LYS A 171 4.00 12.09 1.99
C LYS A 171 3.95 11.12 0.81
N VAL A 172 3.57 9.87 1.05
CA VAL A 172 3.47 8.84 0.00
C VAL A 172 2.52 9.30 -1.10
N ASN A 173 1.33 9.79 -0.73
CA ASN A 173 0.35 10.32 -1.66
C ASN A 173 0.92 11.48 -2.51
N CYS A 174 1.52 12.47 -1.85
CA CYS A 174 2.15 13.60 -2.53
C CYS A 174 3.23 13.16 -3.53
N LEU A 175 4.09 12.20 -3.16
CA LEU A 175 5.15 11.70 -4.03
C LEU A 175 4.61 10.87 -5.21
N ILE A 176 3.58 10.04 -5.01
CA ILE A 176 2.89 9.34 -6.11
C ILE A 176 2.41 10.35 -7.14
N GLN A 177 1.67 11.37 -6.68
CA GLN A 177 1.11 12.36 -7.58
C GLN A 177 2.18 13.24 -8.23
N ALA A 178 3.23 13.63 -7.51
CA ALA A 178 4.31 14.45 -8.06
C ALA A 178 5.03 13.73 -9.20
N GLN A 179 5.33 12.44 -9.01
CA GLN A 179 5.93 11.60 -10.05
C GLN A 179 5.01 11.45 -11.26
N MET A 180 3.73 11.13 -11.06
CA MET A 180 2.76 10.97 -12.16
C MET A 180 2.50 12.29 -12.91
N SER A 181 2.57 13.43 -12.21
CA SER A 181 2.50 14.77 -12.81
C SER A 181 3.80 15.21 -13.49
N SER A 182 4.86 14.40 -13.46
CA SER A 182 6.19 14.75 -13.98
C SER A 182 6.75 16.05 -13.39
N ILE A 183 6.50 16.29 -12.10
CA ILE A 183 7.04 17.44 -11.36
C ILE A 183 8.44 17.07 -10.85
N SER A 184 9.39 17.98 -10.98
CA SER A 184 10.77 17.75 -10.52
C SER A 184 10.84 17.68 -8.98
N ILE A 185 11.40 16.59 -8.47
CA ILE A 185 11.67 16.37 -7.05
C ILE A 185 13.17 16.53 -6.83
N GLN A 186 13.57 17.66 -6.24
CA GLN A 186 14.98 18.04 -6.08
C GLN A 186 15.65 17.39 -4.87
N ASP A 187 14.89 17.06 -3.82
CA ASP A 187 15.42 16.45 -2.62
C ASP A 187 15.76 14.98 -2.87
N PHE A 188 17.03 14.61 -2.68
CA PHE A 188 17.54 13.27 -2.94
C PHE A 188 16.80 12.18 -2.12
N GLY A 189 16.49 12.47 -0.86
CA GLY A 189 15.75 11.55 0.00
C GLY A 189 14.35 11.27 -0.53
N LEU A 190 13.64 12.32 -0.97
CA LEU A 190 12.33 12.21 -1.62
C LEU A 190 12.40 11.48 -2.97
N THR A 191 13.47 11.62 -3.73
CA THR A 191 13.68 10.86 -4.98
C THR A 191 13.83 9.36 -4.69
N GLN A 192 14.63 8.99 -3.68
CA GLN A 192 14.78 7.59 -3.27
C GLN A 192 13.47 6.99 -2.73
N ASP A 193 12.75 7.75 -1.90
CA ASP A 193 11.44 7.34 -1.39
C ASP A 193 10.45 7.16 -2.55
N THR A 194 10.43 8.06 -3.54
CA THR A 194 9.61 7.93 -4.76
C THR A 194 9.94 6.65 -5.52
N ALA A 195 11.22 6.32 -5.71
CA ALA A 195 11.62 5.09 -6.40
C ALA A 195 11.14 3.84 -5.65
N LYS A 196 11.29 3.81 -4.32
CA LYS A 196 10.77 2.73 -3.46
C LYS A 196 9.24 2.64 -3.57
N ILE A 197 8.54 3.77 -3.54
CA ILE A 197 7.08 3.86 -3.65
C ILE A 197 6.60 3.22 -4.94
N PHE A 198 7.20 3.55 -6.10
CA PHE A 198 6.75 3.00 -7.37
C PHE A 198 7.06 1.51 -7.53
N ARG A 199 8.21 1.04 -7.02
CA ARG A 199 8.52 -0.40 -7.01
C ARG A 199 7.47 -1.22 -6.26
N ILE A 200 7.07 -0.74 -5.09
CA ILE A 200 6.05 -1.38 -4.25
C ILE A 200 4.65 -1.15 -4.85
N GLY A 201 4.36 0.06 -5.29
CA GLY A 201 3.06 0.51 -5.80
C GLY A 201 2.61 -0.24 -7.05
N MET A 202 3.53 -0.60 -7.96
CA MET A 202 3.22 -1.46 -9.13
C MET A 202 2.54 -2.77 -8.71
N ARG A 203 3.06 -3.43 -7.66
CA ARG A 203 2.49 -4.66 -7.10
C ARG A 203 1.12 -4.40 -6.49
N ILE A 204 0.99 -3.36 -5.67
CA ILE A 204 -0.24 -3.04 -4.92
C ILE A 204 -1.36 -2.71 -5.90
N SER A 205 -1.10 -1.82 -6.86
CA SER A 205 -2.09 -1.40 -7.86
C SER A 205 -2.53 -2.56 -8.75
N LYS A 206 -1.61 -3.48 -9.09
CA LYS A 206 -1.96 -4.65 -9.89
C LYS A 206 -2.84 -5.61 -9.10
N CYS A 207 -2.48 -5.91 -7.85
CA CYS A 207 -3.30 -6.71 -6.96
C CYS A 207 -4.69 -6.11 -6.75
N LEU A 208 -4.79 -4.79 -6.54
CA LEU A 208 -6.07 -4.10 -6.41
C LEU A 208 -6.95 -4.27 -7.66
N SER A 209 -6.37 -4.07 -8.85
CA SER A 209 -7.13 -4.22 -10.10
C SER A 209 -7.65 -5.63 -10.32
N GLU A 210 -6.85 -6.65 -9.98
CA GLU A 210 -7.30 -8.05 -10.08
C GLU A 210 -8.25 -8.43 -8.95
N PHE A 211 -8.10 -7.85 -7.76
CA PHE A 211 -9.05 -8.07 -6.67
C PHE A 211 -10.44 -7.57 -7.04
N LEU A 212 -10.53 -6.36 -7.62
CA LEU A 212 -11.80 -5.80 -8.07
C LEU A 212 -12.38 -6.52 -9.28
N SER A 213 -11.57 -7.13 -10.15
CA SER A 213 -12.07 -7.89 -11.30
C SER A 213 -12.75 -9.20 -10.93
N HIS A 214 -12.51 -9.72 -9.72
CA HIS A 214 -13.10 -10.97 -9.23
C HIS A 214 -14.30 -10.75 -8.29
N ARG A 215 -14.72 -9.49 -8.07
CA ARG A 215 -15.94 -9.20 -7.32
C ARG A 215 -17.17 -9.51 -8.15
N SER A 216 -18.16 -10.15 -7.52
CA SER A 216 -19.44 -10.50 -8.15
C SER A 216 -20.35 -9.29 -8.39
N GLU A 217 -20.17 -8.21 -7.64
CA GLU A 217 -20.95 -6.98 -7.74
C GLU A 217 -20.44 -6.08 -8.87
N ALA A 218 -21.34 -5.28 -9.44
CA ALA A 218 -21.00 -4.31 -10.48
C ALA A 218 -20.13 -3.17 -9.91
N VAL A 219 -18.82 -3.36 -9.91
CA VAL A 219 -17.81 -2.38 -9.45
C VAL A 219 -17.06 -1.73 -10.62
N PHE A 220 -17.72 -1.60 -11.78
CA PHE A 220 -17.08 -1.17 -13.03
C PHE A 220 -16.29 0.15 -12.91
N PRO A 221 -16.80 1.23 -12.27
CA PRO A 221 -16.04 2.47 -12.11
C PRO A 221 -14.74 2.27 -11.32
N ALA A 222 -14.81 1.63 -10.15
CA ALA A 222 -13.62 1.34 -9.35
C ALA A 222 -12.64 0.40 -10.07
N LEU A 223 -13.15 -0.63 -10.77
CA LEU A 223 -12.31 -1.53 -11.56
C LEU A 223 -11.58 -0.77 -12.68
N LEU A 224 -12.28 0.05 -13.46
CA LEU A 224 -11.69 0.87 -14.51
C LEU A 224 -10.63 1.81 -13.93
N ASN A 225 -10.96 2.56 -12.87
CA ASN A 225 -10.02 3.46 -12.22
C ASN A 225 -8.81 2.73 -11.64
N SER A 226 -8.98 1.51 -11.11
CA SER A 226 -7.87 0.71 -10.59
C SER A 226 -6.94 0.20 -11.69
N LEU A 227 -7.49 -0.17 -12.85
CA LEU A 227 -6.71 -0.55 -14.02
C LEU A 227 -5.95 0.65 -14.60
N ILE A 228 -6.59 1.82 -14.65
CA ILE A 228 -5.95 3.08 -15.02
C ILE A 228 -4.80 3.38 -14.04
N LEU A 229 -5.05 3.28 -12.73
CA LEU A 229 -4.04 3.52 -11.71
C LEU A 229 -2.86 2.55 -11.85
N ALA A 230 -3.11 1.26 -12.11
CA ALA A 230 -2.07 0.27 -12.35
C ALA A 230 -1.21 0.61 -13.58
N LYS A 231 -1.84 1.09 -14.67
CA LYS A 231 -1.12 1.61 -15.84
C LYS A 231 -0.29 2.86 -15.48
N CYS A 232 -0.84 3.77 -14.68
CA CYS A 232 -0.12 4.97 -14.22
C CYS A 232 1.11 4.62 -13.37
N PHE A 233 1.02 3.62 -12.48
CA PHE A 233 2.18 3.14 -11.71
C PHE A 233 3.26 2.53 -12.60
N ARG A 234 2.87 1.76 -13.63
CA ARG A 234 3.82 1.17 -14.59
C ARG A 234 4.49 2.25 -15.45
N ALA A 235 3.70 3.16 -16.01
CA ALA A 235 4.17 4.22 -16.91
C ALA A 235 4.82 5.41 -16.17
N LYS A 236 4.59 5.53 -14.85
CA LYS A 236 5.03 6.63 -13.99
C LYS A 236 4.53 8.00 -14.43
N ILE A 237 3.37 8.05 -15.08
CA ILE A 237 2.67 9.25 -15.55
C ILE A 237 1.16 9.07 -15.41
N TRP A 238 0.40 10.16 -15.36
CA TRP A 238 -1.07 10.12 -15.41
C TRP A 238 -1.58 9.64 -16.77
N GLU A 239 -2.81 9.12 -16.77
CA GLU A 239 -3.53 8.61 -17.94
C GLU A 239 -3.75 9.65 -19.02
N ASN A 240 -3.82 10.92 -18.63
CA ASN A 240 -4.01 12.08 -19.51
C ASN A 240 -2.75 12.96 -19.59
N SER A 241 -1.58 12.41 -19.28
CA SER A 241 -0.32 13.15 -19.32
C SER A 241 0.12 13.44 -20.75
N HIS A 242 0.49 14.70 -21.03
CA HIS A 242 1.14 15.08 -22.28
C HIS A 242 2.57 14.53 -22.42
N PHE A 243 3.18 14.06 -21.32
CA PHE A 243 4.55 13.53 -21.30
C PHE A 243 4.60 12.06 -21.72
N VAL A 244 3.85 11.66 -22.77
CA VAL A 244 3.76 10.26 -23.20
C VAL A 244 5.12 9.69 -23.61
N SER A 245 6.01 10.54 -24.13
CA SER A 245 7.35 10.16 -24.56
C SER A 245 8.24 9.64 -23.42
N LYS A 246 7.94 9.94 -22.15
CA LYS A 246 8.66 9.35 -21.00
C LYS A 246 8.49 7.83 -20.87
N GLN A 247 7.54 7.24 -21.58
CA GLN A 247 7.38 5.79 -21.64
C GLN A 247 8.38 5.12 -22.59
N LEU A 248 9.04 5.90 -23.46
CA LEU A 248 10.07 5.41 -24.36
C LEU A 248 11.39 5.28 -23.61
N GLU A 249 12.13 4.20 -23.90
CA GLU A 249 13.44 4.00 -23.29
C GLU A 249 14.38 5.16 -23.60
N LYS A 250 15.20 5.54 -22.60
CA LYS A 250 16.20 6.62 -22.68
C LYS A 250 15.62 8.04 -22.84
N ILE A 251 14.31 8.23 -22.90
CA ILE A 251 13.68 9.56 -22.89
C ILE A 251 13.44 10.02 -21.45
N GLY A 252 14.36 10.86 -20.96
CA GLY A 252 14.27 11.51 -19.65
C GLY A 252 13.34 12.72 -19.62
N GLN A 253 13.28 13.40 -18.47
CA GLN A 253 12.43 14.58 -18.28
C GLN A 253 12.76 15.71 -19.26
N THR A 254 14.04 15.99 -19.51
CA THR A 254 14.48 17.08 -20.39
C THR A 254 13.99 16.89 -21.83
N LEU A 255 14.25 15.73 -22.41
CA LEU A 255 13.82 15.40 -23.78
C LEU A 255 12.30 15.39 -23.91
N SER A 256 11.60 14.81 -22.92
CA SER A 256 10.14 14.82 -22.94
C SER A 256 9.55 16.23 -22.84
N THR A 257 10.16 17.12 -22.05
CA THR A 257 9.76 18.54 -22.01
C THR A 257 9.96 19.23 -23.35
N ALA A 258 11.07 18.97 -24.06
CA ALA A 258 11.30 19.51 -25.41
C ALA A 258 10.22 19.05 -26.39
N MET A 259 9.89 17.75 -26.39
CA MET A 259 8.81 17.18 -27.22
C MET A 259 7.45 17.81 -26.89
N VAL A 260 7.10 17.97 -25.61
CA VAL A 260 5.85 18.62 -25.20
C VAL A 260 5.80 20.08 -25.66
N ASN A 261 6.91 20.82 -25.55
CA ASN A 261 7.01 22.21 -26.02
C ASN A 261 6.88 22.31 -27.56
N ALA A 262 7.30 21.28 -28.29
CA ALA A 262 7.10 21.15 -29.73
C ALA A 262 5.68 20.67 -30.11
N GLY A 263 4.77 20.47 -29.13
CA GLY A 263 3.40 19.99 -29.37
C GLY A 263 3.27 18.47 -29.54
N LEU A 264 4.37 17.73 -29.36
CA LEU A 264 4.42 16.26 -29.50
C LEU A 264 3.95 15.59 -28.22
N THR A 265 2.63 15.54 -28.03
CA THR A 265 2.00 15.11 -26.76
C THR A 265 1.34 13.74 -26.83
N THR A 266 1.34 13.10 -28.02
CA THR A 266 0.79 11.76 -28.26
C THR A 266 1.78 10.91 -29.05
N PHE A 267 1.71 9.58 -28.94
CA PHE A 267 2.56 8.69 -29.72
C PHE A 267 2.33 8.83 -31.23
N SER A 268 1.06 9.01 -31.63
CA SER A 268 0.69 9.23 -33.04
C SER A 268 1.35 10.48 -33.63
N GLN A 269 1.38 11.58 -32.88
CA GLN A 269 2.11 12.79 -33.29
C GLN A 269 3.61 12.52 -33.42
N ILE A 270 4.23 11.90 -32.42
CA ILE A 270 5.68 11.59 -32.43
C ILE A 270 6.03 10.69 -33.62
N GLU A 271 5.22 9.68 -33.91
CA GLU A 271 5.42 8.74 -35.02
C GLU A 271 5.32 9.42 -36.40
N GLN A 272 4.43 10.41 -36.53
CA GLN A 272 4.19 11.14 -37.78
C GLN A 272 5.17 12.30 -38.01
N THR A 273 5.89 12.75 -36.98
CA THR A 273 6.87 13.83 -37.09
C THR A 273 8.07 13.39 -37.93
N ASN A 274 8.60 14.31 -38.75
CA ASN A 274 9.80 14.04 -39.52
C ASN A 274 10.97 13.74 -38.57
N PRO A 275 11.76 12.67 -38.78
CA PRO A 275 12.89 12.34 -37.90
C PRO A 275 13.87 13.50 -37.67
N ARG A 276 14.07 14.38 -38.67
CA ARG A 276 14.93 15.56 -38.52
C ARG A 276 14.39 16.60 -37.55
N GLU A 277 13.07 16.70 -37.42
CA GLU A 277 12.42 17.61 -36.47
C GLU A 277 12.44 17.05 -35.04
N LEU A 278 12.61 15.73 -34.87
CA LEU A 278 12.77 15.08 -33.57
C LEU A 278 14.19 15.20 -32.99
N GLU A 279 15.19 15.41 -33.85
CA GLU A 279 16.60 15.56 -33.47
C GLU A 279 16.96 17.00 -33.01
N LEU A 280 16.13 17.99 -33.38
CA LEU A 280 16.30 19.41 -33.07
C LEU A 280 15.69 19.79 -31.71
#